data_AF-A0AAE1WSQ9-F1
#
_entry.id   AF-A0AAE1WSQ9-F1
#
_cell.length_a   1.000
_cell.length_b   1.000
_cell.length_c   1.000
_cell.angle_alpha   90.00
_cell.angle_beta   90.00
_cell.angle_gamma   90.00
#
_symmetry.space_group_name_H-M   'P 1'
#
loop_
_entity.id
_entity.type
_entity.pdbx_description
1 polymer ?
#
loop_
_entity_poly.entity_id
_entity_poly.type
_entity_poly.pdbx_seq_one_letter_code
_entity_poly.pdbx_strand_id
1 'polypeptide(L)'
;MELTTSPGPSLDDVTDFSAYLAPARSEIKKDVGFSSPIGVPLSKECFNVSLCYADEIILLHGIFVDLLSKLEKCLVKIEELVDLVMQQDGEVVLVGCCQYLAILKELNKISQLYYGCEEMFWEVMKRRKGAICYLIVRYAKRSDDHKWILQYKEVTNFEARRHLAMMMLPEVKDEYDDLHEMLIDRSHLLAESFEYIARADAESLRAGLFMEFKNEEATGPGVLREWFFLVCQAIFNPENALFVACPNDRRRFFPNPGIGNMYETPPVPAENKKGKKRLFLVMVEM
;
A
#
# COMPACT_ATOMS: atom_id res chain seq x y z
N MET A 1 -25.88 -11.58 -26.50
CA MET A 1 -26.72 -11.31 -25.31
C MET A 1 -26.18 -10.03 -24.71
N GLU A 2 -26.86 -8.91 -24.94
CA GLU A 2 -26.41 -7.62 -24.38
C GLU A 2 -26.57 -7.69 -22.86
N LEU A 3 -25.46 -7.72 -22.14
CA LEU A 3 -25.46 -7.59 -20.68
C LEU A 3 -25.92 -6.16 -20.37
N THR A 4 -27.19 -6.02 -19.98
CA THR A 4 -27.74 -4.75 -19.51
C THR A 4 -27.03 -4.37 -18.22
N THR A 5 -25.98 -3.57 -18.36
CA THR A 5 -25.26 -2.96 -17.25
C THR A 5 -26.19 -1.96 -16.58
N SER A 6 -26.70 -2.32 -15.39
CA SER A 6 -27.23 -1.32 -14.47
C SER A 6 -26.16 -0.24 -14.31
N PRO A 7 -26.50 1.05 -14.40
CA PRO A 7 -25.56 2.08 -14.00
C PRO A 7 -25.23 1.80 -12.54
N GLY A 8 -23.94 1.54 -12.25
CA GLY A 8 -23.48 1.45 -10.87
C GLY A 8 -23.70 2.77 -10.13
N PRO A 9 -23.36 2.84 -8.84
CA PRO A 9 -23.53 4.07 -8.06
C PRO A 9 -22.87 5.26 -8.74
N SER A 10 -23.58 6.39 -8.78
CA SER A 10 -23.05 7.61 -9.40
C SER A 10 -21.98 8.24 -8.51
N LEU A 11 -21.07 9.00 -9.12
CA LEU A 11 -20.05 9.73 -8.36
C LEU A 11 -20.70 10.80 -7.46
N ASP A 12 -21.75 11.44 -7.95
CA ASP A 12 -22.46 12.50 -7.23
C ASP A 12 -23.12 11.94 -5.96
N ASP A 13 -23.84 10.80 -6.08
CA ASP A 13 -24.47 10.14 -4.92
C ASP A 13 -23.44 9.74 -3.84
N VAL A 14 -22.27 9.23 -4.25
CA VAL A 14 -21.22 8.82 -3.31
C VAL A 14 -20.54 10.02 -2.66
N THR A 15 -20.40 11.12 -3.39
CA THR A 15 -19.86 12.37 -2.87
C THR A 15 -20.82 12.97 -1.84
N ASP A 16 -22.12 13.03 -2.16
CA ASP A 16 -23.16 13.50 -1.26
C ASP A 16 -23.27 12.63 0.00
N PHE A 17 -23.21 11.31 -0.16
CA PHE A 17 -23.19 10.37 0.95
C PHE A 17 -21.98 10.61 1.88
N SER A 18 -20.79 10.76 1.31
CA SER A 18 -19.56 11.02 2.08
C SER A 18 -19.61 12.38 2.80
N ALA A 19 -20.14 13.41 2.13
CA ALA A 19 -20.31 14.75 2.67
C ALA A 19 -21.32 14.78 3.82
N TYR A 20 -22.39 14.00 3.74
CA TYR A 20 -23.37 13.84 4.81
C TYR A 20 -22.81 13.08 6.03
N LEU A 21 -22.07 12.00 5.80
CA LEU A 21 -21.57 11.14 6.88
C LEU A 21 -20.52 11.81 7.76
N ALA A 22 -19.67 12.68 7.19
CA ALA A 22 -18.61 13.34 7.94
C ALA A 22 -19.13 14.13 9.17
N PRO A 23 -20.08 15.09 9.03
CA PRO A 23 -20.64 15.80 10.17
C PRO A 23 -21.51 14.89 11.05
N ALA A 24 -22.32 13.99 10.48
CA ALA A 24 -23.16 13.08 11.26
C ALA A 24 -22.34 12.22 12.23
N ARG A 25 -21.21 11.66 11.77
CA ARG A 25 -20.30 10.89 12.61
C ARG A 25 -19.63 11.74 13.69
N SER A 26 -19.33 12.99 13.39
CA SER A 26 -18.74 13.93 14.36
C SER A 26 -19.69 14.20 15.51
N GLU A 27 -20.96 14.48 15.21
CA GLU A 27 -21.99 14.73 16.24
C GLU A 27 -22.29 13.48 17.06
N ILE A 28 -22.45 12.31 16.44
CA ILE A 28 -22.63 11.04 17.16
C ILE A 28 -21.47 10.79 18.13
N LYS A 29 -20.23 11.05 17.72
CA LYS A 29 -19.06 10.88 18.59
C LYS A 29 -19.01 11.86 19.77
N LYS A 30 -19.53 13.08 19.60
CA LYS A 30 -19.61 14.07 20.68
C LYS A 30 -20.64 13.66 21.73
N ASP A 31 -21.79 13.17 21.30
CA ASP A 31 -22.92 12.86 22.18
C ASP A 31 -22.76 11.54 22.95
N VAL A 32 -22.15 10.54 22.32
CA VAL A 32 -22.01 9.17 22.88
C VAL A 32 -20.85 9.08 23.87
N GLY A 33 -19.91 10.03 23.85
CA GLY A 33 -18.69 9.99 24.65
C GLY A 33 -17.70 8.92 24.15
N PHE A 34 -16.42 9.14 24.37
CA PHE A 34 -15.31 8.40 23.73
C PHE A 34 -15.17 6.91 24.10
N SER A 35 -16.02 6.33 24.96
CA SER A 35 -15.61 5.13 25.71
C SER A 35 -15.90 3.79 25.04
N SER A 36 -16.88 3.65 24.13
CA SER A 36 -17.22 2.34 23.54
C SER A 36 -18.07 2.43 22.25
N PRO A 37 -18.01 1.41 21.36
CA PRO A 37 -18.97 1.28 20.26
C PRO A 37 -20.42 1.23 20.75
N ILE A 38 -21.34 1.78 19.96
CA ILE A 38 -22.77 1.89 20.27
C ILE A 38 -23.43 0.51 20.12
N GLY A 39 -24.03 0.01 21.18
CA GLY A 39 -24.90 -1.16 21.12
C GLY A 39 -26.29 -0.80 20.56
N VAL A 40 -26.78 -1.55 19.59
CA VAL A 40 -28.15 -1.42 19.05
C VAL A 40 -28.89 -2.75 19.30
N PRO A 41 -30.11 -2.76 19.86
CA PRO A 41 -30.93 -1.59 20.25
C PRO A 41 -30.34 -0.80 21.42
N LEU A 42 -30.57 0.52 21.42
CA LEU A 42 -30.03 1.43 22.43
C LEU A 42 -30.59 1.05 23.82
N SER A 43 -29.73 0.64 24.75
CA SER A 43 -30.11 0.41 26.14
C SER A 43 -30.15 1.74 26.90
N LYS A 44 -31.20 1.96 27.70
CA LYS A 44 -31.34 3.15 28.56
C LYS A 44 -30.21 3.29 29.60
N GLU A 45 -29.49 2.20 29.86
CA GLU A 45 -28.45 2.10 30.89
C GLU A 45 -27.06 2.51 30.39
N CYS A 46 -26.82 2.55 29.06
CA CYS A 46 -25.51 2.89 28.49
C CYS A 46 -25.28 4.40 28.28
N PHE A 47 -26.33 5.23 28.30
CA PHE A 47 -26.22 6.65 27.97
C PHE A 47 -26.88 7.51 29.04
N ASN A 48 -26.07 8.25 29.80
CA ASN A 48 -26.51 9.12 30.89
C ASN A 48 -27.13 10.45 30.40
N VAL A 49 -27.41 10.57 29.10
CA VAL A 49 -27.84 11.80 28.43
C VAL A 49 -28.92 11.44 27.40
N SER A 50 -29.99 12.24 27.37
CA SER A 50 -31.03 12.16 26.35
C SER A 50 -30.38 12.24 24.96
N LEU A 51 -30.34 11.11 24.23
CA LEU A 51 -29.81 11.07 22.87
C LEU A 51 -30.77 11.86 21.97
N CYS A 52 -30.46 13.14 21.73
CA CYS A 52 -31.20 14.01 20.80
C CYS A 52 -31.31 13.43 19.38
N TYR A 53 -30.49 12.41 19.07
CA TYR A 53 -30.39 11.76 17.76
C TYR A 53 -30.59 10.23 17.81
N ALA A 54 -31.34 9.70 18.80
CA ALA A 54 -31.51 8.26 18.98
C ALA A 54 -32.05 7.56 17.72
N ASP A 55 -33.04 8.17 17.06
CA ASP A 55 -33.67 7.62 15.86
C ASP A 55 -32.70 7.63 14.67
N GLU A 56 -31.93 8.70 14.50
CA GLU A 56 -30.92 8.84 13.45
C GLU A 56 -29.77 7.85 13.64
N ILE A 57 -29.36 7.57 14.88
CA ILE A 57 -28.35 6.56 15.20
C ILE A 57 -28.88 5.17 14.80
N ILE A 58 -30.12 4.83 15.17
CA ILE A 58 -30.73 3.54 14.78
C ILE A 58 -30.87 3.44 13.26
N LEU A 59 -31.29 4.52 12.60
CA LEU A 59 -31.42 4.59 11.16
C LEU A 59 -30.06 4.38 10.46
N LEU A 60 -29.00 5.03 10.92
CA LEU A 60 -27.66 4.89 10.35
C LEU A 60 -27.12 3.46 10.50
N HIS A 61 -27.37 2.81 11.65
CA HIS A 61 -27.07 1.38 11.82
C HIS A 61 -27.84 0.52 10.81
N GLY A 62 -29.14 0.78 10.61
CA GLY A 62 -29.96 0.09 9.60
C GLY A 62 -29.44 0.28 8.17
N ILE A 63 -29.06 1.51 7.82
CA ILE A 63 -28.45 1.86 6.52
C ILE A 63 -27.15 1.09 6.33
N PHE A 64 -26.30 1.00 7.36
CA PHE A 64 -25.06 0.24 7.28
C PHE A 64 -25.31 -1.24 6.94
N VAL A 65 -26.23 -1.89 7.66
CA VAL A 65 -26.53 -3.31 7.46
C VAL A 65 -27.10 -3.57 6.07
N ASP A 66 -28.07 -2.75 5.63
CA ASP A 66 -28.69 -2.89 4.31
C ASP A 66 -27.70 -2.62 3.17
N LEU A 67 -26.90 -1.54 3.28
CA LEU A 67 -25.94 -1.17 2.26
C LEU A 67 -24.79 -2.18 2.18
N LEU A 68 -24.28 -2.68 3.31
CA LEU A 68 -23.27 -3.75 3.33
C LEU A 68 -23.79 -5.03 2.67
N SER A 69 -25.04 -5.42 2.95
CA SER A 69 -25.68 -6.59 2.33
C SER A 69 -25.85 -6.43 0.82
N LYS A 70 -26.31 -5.26 0.36
CA LYS A 70 -26.42 -4.95 -1.08
C LYS A 70 -25.06 -4.95 -1.76
N LEU A 71 -24.05 -4.37 -1.11
CA LEU A 71 -22.69 -4.32 -1.63
C LEU A 71 -22.05 -5.70 -1.69
N GLU A 72 -22.27 -6.57 -0.70
CA GLU A 72 -21.81 -7.97 -0.77
C GLU A 72 -22.36 -8.67 -2.01
N LYS A 73 -23.65 -8.50 -2.33
CA LYS A 73 -24.25 -9.06 -3.55
C LYS A 73 -23.61 -8.49 -4.81
N CYS A 74 -23.23 -7.21 -4.82
CA CYS A 74 -22.50 -6.61 -5.93
C CYS A 74 -21.09 -7.16 -6.06
N LEU A 75 -20.39 -7.41 -4.95
CA LEU A 75 -19.06 -8.03 -4.95
C LEU A 75 -19.11 -9.47 -5.48
N VAL A 76 -20.13 -10.26 -5.12
CA VAL A 76 -20.36 -11.60 -5.71
C VAL A 76 -20.43 -11.53 -7.23
N LYS A 77 -21.23 -10.60 -7.77
CA LYS A 77 -21.35 -10.41 -9.23
C LYS A 77 -20.03 -10.02 -9.88
N ILE A 78 -19.19 -9.23 -9.20
CA ILE A 78 -17.84 -8.92 -9.69
C ILE A 78 -17.00 -10.19 -9.76
N GLU A 79 -17.01 -11.04 -8.73
CA GLU A 79 -16.26 -12.31 -8.74
C GLU A 79 -16.71 -13.21 -9.91
N GLU A 80 -18.03 -13.38 -10.08
CA GLU A 80 -18.60 -14.16 -11.20
C GLU A 80 -18.17 -13.61 -12.57
N LEU A 81 -18.12 -12.28 -12.73
CA LEU A 81 -17.70 -11.64 -13.98
C LEU A 81 -16.20 -11.74 -14.23
N VAL A 82 -15.37 -11.60 -13.20
CA VAL A 82 -13.92 -11.78 -13.31
C VAL A 82 -13.61 -13.19 -13.77
N ASP A 83 -14.28 -14.20 -13.21
CA ASP A 83 -14.11 -15.60 -13.62
C ASP A 83 -14.50 -15.84 -15.08
N LEU A 84 -15.53 -15.14 -15.58
CA LEU A 84 -15.95 -15.20 -16.99
C LEU A 84 -14.96 -14.51 -17.93
N VAL A 85 -14.40 -13.37 -17.54
CA VAL A 85 -13.41 -12.63 -18.32
C VAL A 85 -12.13 -13.43 -18.50
N MET A 86 -11.66 -14.11 -17.45
CA MET A 86 -10.49 -14.99 -17.52
C MET A 86 -10.67 -16.15 -18.53
N GLN A 87 -11.93 -16.48 -18.88
CA GLN A 87 -12.23 -17.54 -19.85
C GLN A 87 -12.39 -17.03 -21.30
N GLN A 88 -12.59 -15.73 -21.51
CA GLN A 88 -12.97 -15.17 -22.82
C GLN A 88 -12.01 -14.10 -23.37
N ASP A 89 -10.87 -13.86 -22.72
CA ASP A 89 -9.78 -12.98 -23.18
C ASP A 89 -10.24 -11.56 -23.60
N GLY A 90 -11.33 -11.07 -22.99
CA GLY A 90 -11.97 -9.79 -23.32
C GLY A 90 -11.95 -8.80 -22.16
N GLU A 91 -11.73 -7.51 -22.44
CA GLU A 91 -11.76 -6.48 -21.40
C GLU A 91 -13.21 -6.04 -21.10
N VAL A 92 -13.75 -6.46 -19.95
CA VAL A 92 -15.06 -5.98 -19.47
C VAL A 92 -14.85 -4.78 -18.54
N VAL A 93 -15.24 -3.59 -19.01
CA VAL A 93 -15.28 -2.38 -18.19
C VAL A 93 -16.62 -2.33 -17.46
N LEU A 94 -16.60 -2.60 -16.16
CA LEU A 94 -17.78 -2.51 -15.30
C LEU A 94 -18.03 -1.05 -14.89
N VAL A 95 -19.03 -0.43 -15.53
CA VAL A 95 -19.47 0.95 -15.24
C VAL A 95 -19.92 1.07 -13.78
N GLY A 96 -19.35 2.05 -13.05
CA GLY A 96 -19.71 2.38 -11.67
C GLY A 96 -19.02 1.57 -10.56
N CYS A 97 -18.26 0.51 -10.90
CA CYS A 97 -17.48 -0.23 -9.89
C CYS A 97 -16.34 0.60 -9.27
N CYS A 98 -15.90 1.65 -9.95
CA CYS A 98 -14.90 2.59 -9.44
C CYS A 98 -15.33 3.27 -8.12
N GLN A 99 -16.63 3.38 -7.87
CA GLN A 99 -17.16 3.99 -6.66
C GLN A 99 -17.25 3.03 -5.46
N TYR A 100 -17.14 1.71 -5.68
CA TYR A 100 -17.29 0.73 -4.60
C TYR A 100 -16.20 0.86 -3.53
N LEU A 101 -14.97 1.22 -3.90
CA LEU A 101 -13.91 1.47 -2.91
C LEU A 101 -14.24 2.65 -1.99
N ALA A 102 -14.86 3.71 -2.53
CA ALA A 102 -15.30 4.86 -1.74
C ALA A 102 -16.45 4.49 -0.79
N ILE A 103 -17.46 3.74 -1.28
CA ILE A 103 -18.56 3.25 -0.45
C ILE A 103 -18.04 2.33 0.66
N LEU A 104 -17.15 1.39 0.35
CA LEU A 104 -16.52 0.50 1.33
C LEU A 104 -15.77 1.28 2.40
N LYS A 105 -15.09 2.35 2.02
CA LYS A 105 -14.39 3.23 2.96
C LYS A 105 -15.36 3.94 3.91
N GLU A 106 -16.50 4.41 3.40
CA GLU A 106 -17.56 4.99 4.24
C GLU A 106 -18.24 3.96 5.13
N LEU A 107 -18.48 2.74 4.65
CA LEU A 107 -19.00 1.64 5.47
C LEU A 107 -18.04 1.24 6.58
N ASN A 108 -16.74 1.15 6.31
CA ASN A 108 -15.72 0.92 7.33
C ASN A 108 -15.72 2.03 8.41
N LYS A 109 -15.94 3.27 7.99
CA LYS A 109 -16.05 4.42 8.89
C LYS A 109 -17.28 4.35 9.80
N ILE A 110 -18.40 3.80 9.30
CA ILE A 110 -19.64 3.60 10.06
C ILE A 110 -19.52 2.36 10.97
N SER A 111 -18.87 1.29 10.50
CA SER A 111 -18.74 0.04 11.25
C SER A 111 -18.04 0.23 12.60
N GLN A 112 -17.09 1.17 12.66
CA GLN A 112 -16.38 1.58 13.87
C GLN A 112 -17.25 2.30 14.92
N LEU A 113 -18.48 2.68 14.58
CA LEU A 113 -19.40 3.35 15.52
C LEU A 113 -20.21 2.35 16.34
N TYR A 114 -20.45 1.15 15.82
CA TYR A 114 -21.43 0.21 16.36
C TYR A 114 -20.78 -1.09 16.79
N TYR A 115 -21.25 -1.64 17.91
CA TYR A 115 -20.75 -2.90 18.44
C TYR A 115 -21.02 -4.04 17.46
N GLY A 116 -20.00 -4.83 17.13
CA GLY A 116 -20.08 -5.97 16.21
C GLY A 116 -20.13 -5.63 14.71
N CYS A 117 -20.35 -4.37 14.33
CA CYS A 117 -20.38 -3.97 12.92
C CYS A 117 -19.01 -4.03 12.25
N GLU A 118 -17.93 -3.73 12.98
CA GLU A 118 -16.56 -3.82 12.45
C GLU A 118 -16.20 -5.28 12.09
N GLU A 119 -16.49 -6.24 12.97
CA GLU A 119 -16.30 -7.67 12.70
C GLU A 119 -17.14 -8.12 11.49
N MET A 120 -18.41 -7.74 11.46
CA MET A 120 -19.31 -8.03 10.33
C MET A 120 -18.77 -7.49 9.01
N PHE A 121 -18.29 -6.23 9.00
CA PHE A 121 -17.70 -5.61 7.83
C PHE A 121 -16.48 -6.39 7.32
N TRP A 122 -15.53 -6.69 8.21
CA TRP A 122 -14.30 -7.38 7.81
C TRP A 122 -14.54 -8.83 7.39
N GLU A 123 -15.52 -9.54 7.97
CA GLU A 123 -15.89 -10.88 7.52
C GLU A 123 -16.48 -10.89 6.11
N VAL A 124 -17.28 -9.89 5.74
CA VAL A 124 -17.75 -9.71 4.35
C VAL A 124 -16.57 -9.46 3.42
N MET A 125 -15.64 -8.58 3.80
CA MET A 125 -14.44 -8.26 3.00
C MET A 125 -13.53 -9.47 2.80
N LYS A 126 -13.36 -10.28 3.85
CA LYS A 126 -12.59 -11.53 3.82
C LYS A 126 -13.23 -12.57 2.90
N ARG A 127 -14.55 -12.73 2.97
CA ARG A 127 -15.30 -13.64 2.11
C ARG A 127 -15.29 -13.22 0.64
N ARG A 128 -15.28 -11.91 0.37
CA ARG A 128 -15.26 -11.31 -0.99
C ARG A 128 -13.90 -10.80 -1.42
N LYS A 129 -12.83 -11.45 -0.92
CA LYS A 129 -11.44 -11.06 -1.15
C LYS A 129 -11.11 -10.90 -2.64
N GLY A 130 -11.68 -11.74 -3.51
CA GLY A 130 -11.43 -11.71 -4.96
C GLY A 130 -11.86 -10.38 -5.56
N ALA A 131 -13.13 -10.01 -5.33
CA ALA A 131 -13.66 -8.74 -5.81
C ALA A 131 -12.92 -7.54 -5.21
N ILE A 132 -12.59 -7.57 -3.92
CA ILE A 132 -11.85 -6.47 -3.28
C ILE A 132 -10.48 -6.27 -3.93
N CYS A 133 -9.73 -7.35 -4.18
CA CYS A 133 -8.43 -7.27 -4.85
C CYS A 133 -8.55 -6.75 -6.28
N TYR A 134 -9.57 -7.21 -7.02
CA TYR A 134 -9.86 -6.72 -8.37
C TYR A 134 -10.15 -5.21 -8.37
N LEU A 135 -11.02 -4.75 -7.46
CA LEU A 135 -11.39 -3.34 -7.35
C LEU A 135 -10.16 -2.48 -7.03
N ILE A 136 -9.29 -2.92 -6.12
CA ILE A 136 -8.04 -2.22 -5.78
C ILE A 136 -7.17 -2.08 -7.03
N VAL A 137 -6.85 -3.18 -7.71
CA VAL A 137 -5.91 -3.16 -8.84
C VAL A 137 -6.45 -2.34 -10.01
N ARG A 138 -7.77 -2.36 -10.23
CA ARG A 138 -8.39 -1.71 -11.40
C ARG A 138 -8.74 -0.23 -11.18
N TYR A 139 -9.11 0.16 -9.96
CA TYR A 139 -9.75 1.45 -9.71
C TYR A 139 -9.11 2.30 -8.60
N ALA A 140 -8.16 1.78 -7.81
CA ALA A 140 -7.47 2.60 -6.83
C ALA A 140 -6.68 3.72 -7.51
N LYS A 141 -6.77 4.95 -6.98
CA LYS A 141 -6.02 6.10 -7.49
C LYS A 141 -4.99 6.57 -6.47
N ARG A 142 -3.88 7.14 -6.94
CA ARG A 142 -2.83 7.73 -6.09
C ARG A 142 -3.35 8.87 -5.20
N SER A 143 -4.39 9.59 -5.63
CA SER A 143 -5.05 10.66 -4.86
C SER A 143 -5.82 10.16 -3.64
N ASP A 144 -6.17 8.88 -3.59
CA ASP A 144 -7.06 8.35 -2.55
C ASP A 144 -6.26 7.85 -1.34
N ASP A 145 -6.85 7.97 -0.15
CA ASP A 145 -6.27 7.36 1.05
C ASP A 145 -6.69 5.88 1.18
N HIS A 146 -5.71 5.00 0.91
CA HIS A 146 -5.85 3.53 0.97
C HIS A 146 -5.36 2.91 2.28
N LYS A 147 -4.95 3.70 3.28
CA LYS A 147 -4.34 3.14 4.50
C LYS A 147 -5.31 2.26 5.30
N TRP A 148 -6.61 2.55 5.21
CA TRP A 148 -7.65 1.82 5.93
C TRP A 148 -7.71 0.33 5.55
N ILE A 149 -7.45 -0.02 4.28
CA ILE A 149 -7.52 -1.41 3.81
C ILE A 149 -6.23 -2.19 4.07
N LEU A 150 -5.09 -1.49 4.24
CA LEU A 150 -3.79 -2.11 4.52
C LEU A 150 -3.68 -2.67 5.94
N GLN A 151 -4.55 -2.24 6.86
CA GLN A 151 -4.57 -2.71 8.26
C GLN A 151 -4.99 -4.18 8.36
N TYR A 152 -5.87 -4.64 7.47
CA TYR A 152 -6.44 -6.00 7.50
C TYR A 152 -5.87 -6.87 6.37
N LYS A 153 -4.67 -7.41 6.59
CA LYS A 153 -3.91 -8.16 5.57
C LYS A 153 -4.67 -9.37 4.98
N GLU A 154 -5.65 -9.91 5.68
CA GLU A 154 -6.42 -11.08 5.22
C GLU A 154 -7.31 -10.77 4.01
N VAL A 155 -7.79 -9.52 3.88
CA VAL A 155 -8.74 -9.12 2.81
C VAL A 155 -8.06 -8.73 1.50
N THR A 156 -6.72 -8.72 1.46
CA THR A 156 -5.93 -8.40 0.27
C THR A 156 -4.98 -9.54 -0.12
N ASN A 157 -4.59 -9.60 -1.39
CA ASN A 157 -3.61 -10.55 -1.92
C ASN A 157 -2.26 -9.86 -2.16
N PHE A 158 -1.28 -10.59 -2.72
CA PHE A 158 0.03 -10.01 -3.02
C PHE A 158 -0.06 -8.87 -4.05
N GLU A 159 -0.81 -9.09 -5.13
CA GLU A 159 -0.93 -8.14 -6.25
C GLU A 159 -1.57 -6.82 -5.81
N ALA A 160 -2.69 -6.88 -5.10
CA ALA A 160 -3.38 -5.69 -4.57
C ALA A 160 -2.47 -4.90 -3.61
N ARG A 161 -1.73 -5.59 -2.72
CA ARG A 161 -0.78 -4.93 -1.80
C ARG A 161 0.39 -4.29 -2.55
N ARG A 162 0.94 -4.96 -3.56
CA ARG A 162 1.96 -4.38 -4.44
C ARG A 162 1.43 -3.14 -5.15
N HIS A 163 0.23 -3.22 -5.73
CA HIS A 163 -0.40 -2.10 -6.42
C HIS A 163 -0.59 -0.89 -5.49
N LEU A 164 -1.15 -1.10 -4.29
CA LEU A 164 -1.30 -0.05 -3.29
C LEU A 164 0.05 0.54 -2.86
N ALA A 165 1.06 -0.29 -2.64
CA ALA A 165 2.40 0.19 -2.31
C ALA A 165 2.98 1.08 -3.42
N MET A 166 2.84 0.69 -4.69
CA MET A 166 3.27 1.50 -5.84
C MET A 166 2.52 2.83 -5.94
N MET A 167 1.24 2.87 -5.58
CA MET A 167 0.47 4.12 -5.53
C MET A 167 0.93 5.06 -4.40
N MET A 168 1.46 4.52 -3.30
CA MET A 168 2.01 5.30 -2.19
C MET A 168 3.40 5.88 -2.48
N LEU A 169 4.11 5.34 -3.48
CA LEU A 169 5.38 5.89 -3.94
C LEU A 169 5.16 7.11 -4.85
N PRO A 170 6.07 8.10 -4.82
CA PRO A 170 6.06 9.23 -5.75
C PRO A 170 5.99 8.77 -7.21
N GLU A 171 5.37 9.57 -8.07
CA GLU A 171 5.48 9.35 -9.51
C GLU A 171 6.92 9.56 -9.94
N VAL A 172 7.48 8.55 -10.59
CA VAL A 172 8.74 8.70 -11.31
C VAL A 172 8.40 9.48 -12.56
N LYS A 173 9.01 10.65 -12.73
CA LYS A 173 8.87 11.41 -13.96
C LYS A 173 9.75 10.76 -15.03
N ASP A 174 9.26 10.68 -16.27
CA ASP A 174 10.05 10.19 -17.42
C ASP A 174 11.03 11.25 -17.96
N GLU A 175 11.30 12.31 -17.19
CA GLU A 175 12.21 13.38 -17.56
C GLU A 175 13.66 12.88 -17.37
N TYR A 176 14.32 12.53 -18.47
CA TYR A 176 15.70 12.02 -18.49
C TYR A 176 16.74 13.06 -18.04
N ASP A 177 16.38 14.34 -18.00
CA ASP A 177 17.30 15.45 -17.74
C ASP A 177 17.76 15.53 -16.26
N ASP A 178 17.06 14.84 -15.34
CA ASP A 178 17.31 14.90 -13.89
C ASP A 178 17.86 13.57 -13.30
N LEU A 179 18.30 12.62 -14.14
CA LEU A 179 18.81 11.34 -13.65
C LEU A 179 20.14 11.47 -12.90
N HIS A 180 20.31 10.70 -11.82
CA HIS A 180 21.57 10.65 -11.09
C HIS A 180 22.62 9.87 -11.88
N GLU A 181 23.59 10.58 -12.44
CA GLU A 181 24.65 10.00 -13.27
C GLU A 181 25.70 9.23 -12.45
N MET A 182 26.08 8.07 -12.97
CA MET A 182 27.01 7.15 -12.34
C MET A 182 27.91 6.50 -13.40
N LEU A 183 29.18 6.91 -13.40
CA LEU A 183 30.22 6.36 -14.27
C LEU A 183 31.19 5.48 -13.47
N ILE A 184 31.10 4.17 -13.65
CA ILE A 184 31.75 3.18 -12.76
C ILE A 184 32.77 2.31 -13.50
N ASP A 185 33.92 2.09 -12.86
CA ASP A 185 34.87 1.05 -13.26
C ASP A 185 34.41 -0.33 -12.78
N ARG A 186 34.28 -1.31 -13.69
CA ARG A 186 33.92 -2.70 -13.32
C ARG A 186 34.85 -3.28 -12.26
N SER A 187 36.14 -2.95 -12.29
CA SER A 187 37.12 -3.45 -11.33
C SER A 187 36.93 -2.89 -9.91
N HIS A 188 36.24 -1.75 -9.78
CA HIS A 188 35.95 -1.07 -8.52
C HIS A 188 34.45 -0.96 -8.25
N LEU A 189 33.65 -1.84 -8.86
CA LEU A 189 32.18 -1.78 -8.93
C LEU A 189 31.54 -1.38 -7.61
N LEU A 190 31.79 -2.14 -6.54
CA LEU A 190 31.09 -1.93 -5.25
C LEU A 190 31.52 -0.64 -4.56
N ALA A 191 32.81 -0.30 -4.61
CA ALA A 191 33.35 0.88 -3.95
C ALA A 191 32.88 2.17 -4.64
N GLU A 192 32.99 2.25 -5.97
CA GLU A 192 32.53 3.41 -6.73
C GLU A 192 31.00 3.55 -6.64
N SER A 193 30.25 2.45 -6.74
CA SER A 193 28.79 2.47 -6.53
C SER A 193 28.41 3.05 -5.17
N PHE A 194 29.14 2.65 -4.12
CA PHE A 194 28.92 3.19 -2.77
C PHE A 194 29.18 4.70 -2.74
N GLU A 195 30.25 5.20 -3.35
CA GLU A 195 30.55 6.63 -3.34
C GLU A 195 29.47 7.48 -4.00
N TYR A 196 29.01 7.07 -5.19
CA TYR A 196 27.95 7.78 -5.90
C TYR A 196 26.64 7.81 -5.09
N ILE A 197 26.18 6.65 -4.64
CA ILE A 197 24.90 6.53 -3.92
C ILE A 197 24.96 7.19 -2.53
N ALA A 198 26.09 7.08 -1.82
CA ALA A 198 26.22 7.65 -0.48
C ALA A 198 26.19 9.19 -0.48
N ARG A 199 26.71 9.81 -1.54
CA ARG A 199 26.77 11.28 -1.72
C ARG A 199 25.50 11.87 -2.34
N ALA A 200 24.72 11.08 -3.09
CA ALA A 200 23.45 11.52 -3.66
C ALA A 200 22.44 11.93 -2.57
N ASP A 201 21.59 12.91 -2.84
CA ASP A 201 20.42 13.19 -2.00
C ASP A 201 19.25 12.24 -2.34
N ALA A 202 18.20 12.25 -1.52
CA ALA A 202 17.08 11.32 -1.71
C ALA A 202 16.19 11.68 -2.91
N GLU A 203 16.14 12.94 -3.34
CA GLU A 203 15.33 13.37 -4.48
C GLU A 203 16.01 12.97 -5.78
N SER A 204 17.32 13.16 -5.89
CA SER A 204 18.13 12.73 -7.03
C SER A 204 18.03 11.20 -7.27
N LEU A 205 18.13 10.38 -6.22
CA LEU A 205 17.96 8.92 -6.36
C LEU A 205 16.55 8.51 -6.79
N ARG A 206 15.53 9.30 -6.45
CA ARG A 206 14.13 9.04 -6.84
C ARG A 206 13.83 9.47 -8.27
N ALA A 207 14.57 10.42 -8.82
CA ALA A 207 14.46 10.82 -10.22
C ALA A 207 14.89 9.67 -11.16
N GLY A 208 15.79 8.81 -10.69
CA GLY A 208 16.28 7.64 -11.41
C GLY A 208 17.80 7.66 -11.54
N LEU A 209 18.36 6.60 -12.11
CA LEU A 209 19.82 6.44 -12.26
C LEU A 209 20.19 6.39 -13.74
N PHE A 210 21.20 7.17 -14.12
CA PHE A 210 21.86 7.05 -15.43
C PHE A 210 23.20 6.34 -15.23
N MET A 211 23.31 5.12 -15.75
CA MET A 211 24.43 4.20 -15.46
C MET A 211 25.29 3.96 -16.70
N GLU A 212 26.61 4.12 -16.54
CA GLU A 212 27.62 3.80 -17.54
C GLU A 212 28.82 3.08 -16.91
N PHE A 213 29.40 2.15 -17.67
CA PHE A 213 30.69 1.55 -17.32
C PHE A 213 31.83 2.27 -18.06
N LYS A 214 32.92 2.56 -17.35
CA LYS A 214 34.09 3.23 -17.94
C LYS A 214 34.65 2.42 -19.10
N ASN A 215 34.95 3.10 -20.21
CA ASN A 215 35.48 2.52 -21.45
C ASN A 215 34.50 1.57 -22.18
N GLU A 216 33.20 1.67 -21.90
CA GLU A 216 32.16 0.95 -22.63
C GLU A 216 31.20 1.94 -23.30
N GLU A 217 30.75 1.62 -24.51
CA GLU A 217 29.81 2.47 -25.26
C GLU A 217 28.34 2.20 -24.89
N ALA A 218 28.08 1.15 -24.11
CA ALA A 218 26.72 0.75 -23.77
C ALA A 218 26.10 1.69 -22.73
N THR A 219 24.88 2.15 -23.00
CA THR A 219 24.08 3.00 -22.11
C THR A 219 22.63 2.51 -22.03
N GLY A 220 21.88 3.06 -21.07
CA GLY A 220 20.42 2.87 -20.97
C GLY A 220 19.95 1.76 -20.02
N PRO A 221 18.65 1.39 -20.07
CA PRO A 221 18.02 0.53 -19.05
C PRO A 221 18.60 -0.89 -18.95
N GLY A 222 19.26 -1.39 -19.99
CA GLY A 222 19.97 -2.67 -19.95
C GLY A 222 21.18 -2.63 -19.01
N VAL A 223 21.98 -1.56 -19.11
CA VAL A 223 23.18 -1.35 -18.29
C VAL A 223 22.80 -1.15 -16.82
N LEU A 224 21.74 -0.37 -16.55
CA LEU A 224 21.22 -0.20 -15.19
C LEU A 224 20.83 -1.55 -14.55
N ARG A 225 20.13 -2.42 -15.29
CA ARG A 225 19.75 -3.76 -14.80
C ARG A 225 20.98 -4.64 -14.54
N GLU A 226 21.98 -4.59 -15.42
CA GLU A 226 23.24 -5.30 -15.21
C GLU A 226 23.97 -4.80 -13.97
N TRP A 227 24.08 -3.48 -13.80
CA TRP A 227 24.69 -2.88 -12.62
C TRP A 227 24.01 -3.33 -11.32
N PHE A 228 22.67 -3.29 -11.25
CA PHE A 228 21.92 -3.79 -10.09
C PHE A 228 22.23 -5.26 -9.79
N PHE A 229 22.30 -6.09 -10.83
CA PHE A 229 22.64 -7.51 -10.68
C PHE A 229 24.05 -7.69 -10.09
N LEU A 230 25.05 -7.02 -10.67
CA LEU A 230 26.45 -7.14 -10.25
C LEU A 230 26.68 -6.58 -8.84
N VAL A 231 26.07 -5.44 -8.50
CA VAL A 231 26.18 -4.84 -7.15
C VAL A 231 25.53 -5.75 -6.11
N CYS A 232 24.35 -6.33 -6.40
CA CYS A 232 23.74 -7.32 -5.51
C CYS A 232 24.67 -8.52 -5.27
N GLN A 233 25.31 -9.05 -6.31
CA GLN A 233 26.29 -10.13 -6.17
C GLN A 233 27.48 -9.71 -5.31
N ALA A 234 28.02 -8.51 -5.53
CA ALA A 234 29.15 -8.00 -4.76
C ALA A 234 28.78 -7.81 -3.28
N ILE A 235 27.58 -7.32 -2.97
CA ILE A 235 27.13 -7.10 -1.59
C ILE A 235 27.07 -8.41 -0.79
N PHE A 236 26.59 -9.48 -1.42
CA PHE A 236 26.53 -10.81 -0.79
C PHE A 236 27.80 -11.64 -0.98
N ASN A 237 28.85 -11.10 -1.61
CA ASN A 237 30.15 -11.76 -1.70
C ASN A 237 30.78 -11.84 -0.29
N PRO A 238 31.09 -13.05 0.23
CA PRO A 238 31.73 -13.23 1.52
C PRO A 238 33.05 -12.46 1.70
N GLU A 239 33.78 -12.19 0.61
CA GLU A 239 35.05 -11.43 0.63
C GLU A 239 34.84 -9.98 1.07
N ASN A 240 33.67 -9.39 0.82
CA ASN A 240 33.34 -8.03 1.24
C ASN A 240 32.90 -7.95 2.71
N ALA A 241 32.71 -9.11 3.37
CA ALA A 241 32.38 -9.23 4.80
C ALA A 241 31.14 -8.43 5.25
N LEU A 242 30.23 -8.06 4.34
CA LEU A 242 29.01 -7.29 4.65
C LEU A 242 27.89 -8.20 5.20
N PHE A 243 27.73 -9.38 4.62
CA PHE A 243 26.70 -10.36 4.96
C PHE A 243 27.31 -11.75 5.15
N VAL A 244 26.64 -12.56 5.96
CA VAL A 244 26.96 -13.97 6.16
C VAL A 244 25.75 -14.82 5.78
N ALA A 245 26.00 -15.92 5.07
CA ALA A 245 24.94 -16.88 4.75
C ALA A 245 24.47 -17.61 6.02
N CYS A 246 23.17 -17.87 6.13
CA CYS A 246 22.63 -18.70 7.19
C CYS A 246 23.23 -20.11 7.09
N PRO A 247 23.79 -20.66 8.18
CA PRO A 247 24.37 -22.01 8.15
C PRO A 247 23.39 -23.08 7.68
N ASN A 248 22.11 -22.92 8.02
CA ASN A 248 21.05 -23.90 7.77
C ASN A 248 20.23 -23.61 6.49
N ASP A 249 20.41 -22.44 5.86
CA ASP A 249 19.73 -22.08 4.61
C ASP A 249 20.59 -21.06 3.83
N ARG A 250 21.44 -21.56 2.92
CA ARG A 250 22.38 -20.71 2.15
C ARG A 250 21.70 -19.71 1.20
N ARG A 251 20.37 -19.73 1.08
CA ARG A 251 19.58 -18.71 0.35
C ARG A 251 19.25 -17.50 1.22
N ARG A 252 19.49 -17.59 2.54
CA ARG A 252 19.26 -16.50 3.50
C ARG A 252 20.59 -15.90 3.92
N PHE A 253 20.62 -14.59 4.00
CA PHE A 253 21.79 -13.83 4.43
C PHE A 253 21.42 -12.94 5.62
N PHE A 254 22.36 -12.76 6.52
CA PHE A 254 22.25 -11.85 7.67
C PHE A 254 23.38 -10.83 7.64
N PRO A 255 23.18 -9.62 8.16
CA PRO A 255 24.28 -8.68 8.37
C PRO A 255 25.40 -9.36 9.17
N ASN A 256 26.65 -9.20 8.72
CA ASN A 256 27.77 -9.81 9.41
C ASN A 256 27.96 -9.15 10.80
N PRO A 257 27.83 -9.90 11.91
CA PRO A 257 27.97 -9.33 13.25
C PRO A 257 29.39 -8.80 13.54
N GLY A 258 30.41 -9.32 12.83
CA GLY A 258 31.80 -8.89 12.98
C GLY A 258 32.08 -7.46 12.51
N ILE A 259 31.17 -6.83 11.76
CA ILE A 259 31.33 -5.45 11.26
C ILE A 259 31.44 -4.43 12.40
N GLY A 260 30.77 -4.66 13.52
CA GLY A 260 30.83 -3.78 14.69
C GLY A 260 32.18 -3.84 15.42
N ASN A 261 32.84 -4.99 15.40
CA ASN A 261 34.04 -5.27 16.19
C ASN A 261 35.34 -4.88 15.47
N MET A 262 35.28 -4.52 14.19
CA MET A 262 36.44 -3.99 13.44
C MET A 262 36.74 -2.52 13.74
N TYR A 263 35.93 -1.84 14.57
CA TYR A 263 36.06 -0.42 14.88
C TYR A 263 36.12 -0.08 16.39
N GLU A 264 36.47 -1.03 17.26
CA GLU A 264 36.82 -0.67 18.64
C GLU A 264 38.26 -0.11 18.70
N THR A 265 38.31 1.23 18.61
CA THR A 265 39.37 2.25 18.90
C THR A 265 40.11 2.89 17.71
N PRO A 266 40.32 4.24 17.67
CA PRO A 266 39.75 5.37 18.44
C PRO A 266 38.72 6.18 17.60
N PRO A 267 38.13 7.31 18.06
CA PRO A 267 36.83 7.78 17.58
C PRO A 267 36.91 8.37 16.16
N VAL A 268 36.21 7.74 15.22
CA VAL A 268 35.93 8.32 13.91
C VAL A 268 34.70 9.24 14.02
N PRO A 269 34.71 10.46 13.44
CA PRO A 269 33.59 11.39 13.51
C PRO A 269 32.28 10.76 13.03
N ALA A 270 31.17 11.20 13.62
CA ALA A 270 29.83 10.62 13.51
C ALA A 270 29.21 10.53 12.09
N GLU A 271 29.91 10.98 11.05
CA GLU A 271 29.41 11.01 9.66
C GLU A 271 29.49 9.65 8.96
N ASN A 272 30.47 8.80 9.29
CA ASN A 272 30.73 7.58 8.52
C ASN A 272 29.79 6.40 8.83
N LYS A 273 29.04 6.46 9.95
CA LYS A 273 28.03 5.44 10.31
C LYS A 273 26.68 5.66 9.59
N LYS A 274 26.43 6.87 9.06
CA LYS A 274 25.20 7.20 8.32
C LYS A 274 25.20 6.63 6.90
N GLY A 275 26.34 6.63 6.20
CA GLY A 275 26.44 6.18 4.80
C GLY A 275 26.16 4.69 4.59
N LYS A 276 26.61 3.81 5.50
CA LYS A 276 26.43 2.35 5.36
C LYS A 276 24.99 1.87 5.61
N LYS A 277 24.26 2.53 6.51
CA LYS A 277 22.81 2.29 6.66
C LYS A 277 22.02 2.79 5.44
N ARG A 278 22.51 3.85 4.78
CA ARG A 278 21.87 4.47 3.62
C ARG A 278 21.91 3.56 2.40
N LEU A 279 23.02 2.88 2.12
CA LEU A 279 23.08 1.91 1.02
C LEU A 279 22.08 0.75 1.20
N PHE A 280 21.95 0.26 2.45
CA PHE A 280 20.99 -0.78 2.77
C PHE A 280 19.54 -0.27 2.70
N LEU A 281 19.28 0.99 3.07
CA LEU A 281 17.95 1.59 2.98
C LEU A 281 17.55 1.84 1.51
N VAL A 282 18.46 2.35 0.68
CA VAL A 282 18.25 2.55 -0.76
C VAL A 282 17.94 1.23 -1.47
N MET A 283 18.57 0.12 -1.08
CA MET A 283 18.30 -1.20 -1.66
C MET A 283 17.06 -1.91 -1.11
N VAL A 284 16.51 -1.47 0.01
CA VAL A 284 15.29 -2.04 0.62
C VAL A 284 14.05 -1.18 0.29
N GLU A 285 14.24 0.10 -0.02
CA GLU A 285 13.18 1.06 -0.38
C GLU A 285 12.98 1.25 -1.89
N MET A 286 13.86 0.69 -2.75
CA MET A 286 13.67 0.58 -4.21
C MET A 286 13.22 -0.82 -4.61
#